data_AF-A0A847LUI8-F1
#
_entry.id   AF-A0A847LUI8-F1
#
_cell.length_a   1.000
_cell.length_b   1.000
_cell.length_c   1.000
_cell.angle_alpha   90.00
_cell.angle_beta   90.00
_cell.angle_gamma   90.00
#
_symmetry.space_group_name_H-M   'P 1'
#
loop_
_entity.id
_entity.type
_entity.pdbx_description
1 polymer ?
#
loop_
_entity_poly.entity_id
_entity_poly.type
_entity_poly.pdbx_seq_one_letter_code
_entity_poly.pdbx_strand_id
1 'polypeptide(L)'
;MEQTLQDNSPLADEINNFYRERERIMDAIGRIGGIQYSRADTIVNIIFIILVVGFFSIELVFKPLPTTVSIEIGVFLVSMKIVWMIHANQKFNHFVFWVLNSLEFRMNTNTRLLEDLEKKVDLLQK
;
A
#
# COMPACT_ATOMS: atom_id res chain seq x y z
N MET A 1 -20.73 -35.61 -26.96
CA MET A 1 -19.66 -34.81 -26.32
C MET A 1 -20.17 -33.47 -25.75
N GLU A 2 -21.48 -33.24 -25.66
CA GLU A 2 -22.06 -32.04 -25.00
C GLU A 2 -22.67 -32.31 -23.61
N GLN A 3 -22.71 -33.57 -23.17
CA GLN A 3 -23.37 -33.95 -21.91
C GLN A 3 -22.43 -34.01 -20.69
N THR A 4 -21.13 -33.81 -20.84
CA THR A 4 -20.19 -33.75 -19.69
C THR A 4 -20.14 -32.36 -19.04
N LEU A 5 -20.88 -31.38 -19.56
CA LEU A 5 -20.90 -30.01 -19.01
C LEU A 5 -22.04 -29.76 -18.01
N GLN A 6 -23.03 -30.66 -17.92
CA GLN A 6 -24.21 -30.44 -17.08
C GLN A 6 -24.02 -30.88 -15.61
N ASP A 7 -22.98 -31.67 -15.31
CA ASP A 7 -22.60 -32.11 -13.95
C ASP A 7 -21.63 -31.13 -13.25
N ASN A 8 -21.20 -30.07 -13.95
CA ASN A 8 -20.24 -29.08 -13.47
C ASN A 8 -20.88 -27.81 -12.86
N SER A 9 -22.20 -27.77 -12.69
CA SER A 9 -22.90 -26.59 -12.13
C SER A 9 -22.35 -26.15 -10.75
N PRO A 10 -22.14 -27.05 -9.76
CA PRO A 10 -21.66 -26.60 -8.45
C PRO A 10 -20.21 -26.11 -8.47
N LEU A 11 -19.32 -26.75 -9.25
CA LEU A 11 -17.92 -26.33 -9.37
C LEU A 11 -17.78 -25.02 -10.15
N ALA A 12 -18.56 -24.84 -11.23
CA ALA A 12 -18.56 -23.60 -11.99
C ALA A 12 -19.06 -22.43 -11.14
N ASP A 13 -20.10 -22.64 -10.33
CA ASP A 13 -20.61 -21.65 -9.38
C ASP A 13 -19.60 -21.35 -8.26
N GLU A 14 -18.90 -22.37 -7.74
CA GLU A 14 -17.86 -22.21 -6.73
C GLU A 14 -16.67 -21.41 -7.27
N ILE A 15 -16.19 -21.72 -8.47
CA ILE A 15 -15.13 -20.98 -9.17
C ILE A 15 -15.53 -19.52 -9.37
N ASN A 16 -16.77 -19.27 -9.80
CA ASN A 16 -17.27 -17.91 -10.03
C ASN A 16 -17.40 -17.11 -8.71
N ASN A 17 -17.76 -17.79 -7.62
CA ASN A 17 -17.72 -17.22 -6.28
C ASN A 17 -16.29 -16.91 -5.83
N PHE A 18 -15.31 -17.78 -6.09
CA PHE A 18 -13.90 -17.52 -5.82
C PHE A 18 -13.38 -16.26 -6.53
N TYR A 19 -13.71 -16.08 -7.81
CA TYR A 19 -13.33 -14.88 -8.56
C TYR A 19 -13.96 -13.61 -7.96
N ARG A 20 -15.24 -13.67 -7.57
CA ARG A 20 -15.92 -12.55 -6.91
C ARG A 20 -15.31 -12.20 -5.54
N GLU A 21 -14.98 -13.21 -4.74
CA GLU A 21 -14.36 -13.01 -3.44
C GLU A 21 -12.97 -12.39 -3.60
N ARG A 22 -12.19 -12.90 -4.56
CA ARG A 22 -10.87 -12.36 -4.93
C ARG A 22 -10.96 -10.91 -5.36
N GLU A 23 -11.94 -10.55 -6.19
CA GLU A 23 -12.11 -9.17 -6.69
C GLU A 23 -12.47 -8.20 -5.56
N ARG A 24 -13.33 -8.61 -4.62
CA ARG A 24 -13.62 -7.81 -3.41
C ARG A 24 -12.39 -7.62 -2.54
N ILE A 25 -11.59 -8.66 -2.37
CA ILE A 25 -10.32 -8.59 -1.63
C ILE A 25 -9.35 -7.65 -2.36
N MET A 26 -9.25 -7.72 -3.69
CA MET A 26 -8.41 -6.84 -4.50
C MET A 26 -8.87 -5.38 -4.44
N ASP A 27 -10.18 -5.09 -4.47
CA ASP A 27 -10.71 -3.72 -4.33
C ASP A 27 -10.52 -3.19 -2.91
N ALA A 28 -10.73 -4.01 -1.88
CA ALA A 28 -10.45 -3.66 -0.50
C ALA A 28 -8.96 -3.33 -0.29
N ILE A 29 -8.06 -4.16 -0.84
CA ILE A 29 -6.62 -3.92 -0.84
C ILE A 29 -6.27 -2.66 -1.63
N GLY A 30 -6.88 -2.44 -2.79
CA GLY A 30 -6.65 -1.25 -3.63
C GLY A 30 -7.09 0.06 -2.96
N ARG A 31 -8.23 0.04 -2.27
CA ARG A 31 -8.74 1.18 -1.47
C ARG A 31 -7.82 1.52 -0.31
N ILE A 32 -7.14 0.53 0.28
CA ILE A 32 -6.19 0.74 1.37
C ILE A 32 -4.78 1.09 0.81
N GLY A 33 -4.44 0.61 -0.38
CA GLY A 33 -3.14 0.71 -1.04
C GLY A 33 -2.85 1.99 -1.85
N GLY A 34 -3.81 2.91 -2.04
CA GLY A 34 -3.46 4.28 -2.42
C GLY A 34 -3.87 4.81 -3.79
N ILE A 35 -4.94 4.32 -4.41
CA ILE A 35 -5.45 4.94 -5.67
C ILE A 35 -5.94 6.39 -5.45
N GLN A 36 -6.42 6.73 -4.24
CA GLN A 36 -6.77 8.10 -3.87
C GLN A 36 -5.58 8.93 -3.36
N TYR A 37 -4.59 8.28 -2.74
CA TYR A 37 -3.44 8.94 -2.13
C TYR A 37 -2.56 9.62 -3.19
N SER A 38 -2.35 8.97 -4.34
CA SER A 38 -1.41 9.46 -5.37
C SER A 38 -1.77 10.81 -5.99
N ARG A 39 -3.04 11.07 -6.34
CA ARG A 39 -3.40 12.33 -7.03
C ARG A 39 -3.42 13.54 -6.09
N ALA A 40 -4.01 13.38 -4.90
CA ALA A 40 -4.09 14.48 -3.93
C ALA A 40 -2.70 14.86 -3.40
N ASP A 41 -1.85 13.88 -3.07
CA ASP A 41 -0.48 14.17 -2.63
C ASP A 41 0.37 14.82 -3.72
N THR A 42 0.20 14.39 -4.99
CA THR A 42 0.91 15.03 -6.10
C THR A 42 0.54 16.51 -6.22
N ILE A 43 -0.76 16.84 -6.09
CA ILE A 43 -1.23 18.23 -6.12
C ILE A 43 -0.68 19.02 -4.91
N VAL A 44 -0.75 18.46 -3.70
CA VAL A 44 -0.20 19.10 -2.49
C VAL A 44 1.30 19.34 -2.62
N ASN A 45 2.04 18.40 -3.22
CA ASN A 45 3.48 18.54 -3.42
C ASN A 45 3.81 19.64 -4.45
N ILE A 46 3.06 19.71 -5.56
CA ILE A 46 3.21 20.78 -6.56
C ILE A 46 2.93 22.14 -5.94
N ILE A 47 1.83 22.28 -5.20
CA ILE A 47 1.48 23.53 -4.50
C ILE A 47 2.58 23.92 -3.51
N PHE A 48 3.12 22.96 -2.75
CA PHE A 48 4.21 23.21 -1.80
C PHE A 48 5.47 23.73 -2.50
N ILE A 49 5.87 23.14 -3.62
CA ILE A 49 7.02 23.60 -4.41
C ILE A 49 6.79 25.03 -4.92
N ILE A 50 5.60 25.32 -5.47
CA ILE A 50 5.25 26.67 -5.94
C ILE A 50 5.33 27.67 -4.79
N LEU A 51 4.84 27.30 -3.60
CA LEU A 51 4.90 28.16 -2.42
C LEU A 51 6.33 28.46 -1.99
N VAL A 52 7.18 27.43 -1.88
CA VAL A 52 8.59 27.59 -1.47
C VAL A 52 9.35 28.43 -2.50
N VAL A 53 9.27 28.08 -3.78
CA VAL A 53 9.96 28.80 -4.86
C VAL A 53 9.44 30.23 -4.99
N GLY A 54 8.13 30.44 -4.88
CA GLY A 54 7.51 31.75 -4.91
C GLY A 54 7.95 32.63 -3.74
N PHE A 55 8.00 32.07 -2.53
CA PHE A 55 8.46 32.78 -1.33
C PHE A 55 9.91 33.25 -1.48
N PHE A 56 10.82 32.37 -1.90
CA PHE A 56 12.22 32.74 -2.17
C PHE A 56 12.35 33.74 -3.31
N SER A 57 11.54 33.63 -4.37
CA SER A 57 11.57 34.56 -5.51
C SER A 57 11.13 35.97 -5.11
N ILE A 58 10.06 36.10 -4.31
CA ILE A 58 9.57 37.38 -3.81
C ILE A 58 10.62 38.03 -2.92
N GLU A 59 11.23 37.26 -2.04
CA GLU A 59 12.24 37.81 -1.15
C GLU A 59 13.49 38.27 -1.89
N LEU A 60 13.95 37.54 -2.91
CA LEU A 60 15.10 37.93 -3.72
C LEU A 60 14.88 39.29 -4.40
N VAL A 61 13.66 39.56 -4.87
CA VAL A 61 13.29 40.78 -5.59
C VAL A 61 13.00 41.95 -4.66
N PHE A 62 12.20 41.73 -3.60
CA PHE A 62 11.71 42.79 -2.72
C PHE A 62 12.59 43.03 -1.48
N LYS A 63 13.49 42.09 -1.15
CA LYS A 63 14.33 42.09 0.05
C LYS A 63 13.63 42.56 1.34
N PRO A 64 12.43 42.04 1.66
CA PRO A 64 11.67 42.49 2.84
C PRO A 64 12.30 42.04 4.17
N LEU A 65 13.15 41.00 4.15
CA LEU A 65 13.78 40.40 5.32
C LEU A 65 15.29 40.20 5.09
N PRO A 66 16.11 40.17 6.16
CA PRO A 66 17.50 39.73 6.07
C PRO A 66 17.57 38.28 5.58
N THR A 67 18.47 37.99 4.63
CA THR A 67 18.62 36.67 3.99
C THR A 67 18.78 35.52 5.00
N THR A 68 19.41 35.76 6.15
CA THR A 68 19.55 34.76 7.20
C THR A 68 18.21 34.27 7.75
N VAL A 69 17.28 35.19 8.03
CA VAL A 69 15.98 34.88 8.61
C VAL A 69 15.12 34.09 7.63
N SER A 70 15.23 34.40 6.34
CA SER A 70 14.53 33.61 5.32
C SER A 70 15.02 32.18 5.22
N ILE A 71 16.34 31.98 5.20
CA ILE A 71 16.89 30.63 5.11
C ILE A 71 16.40 29.80 6.29
N GLU A 72 16.34 30.38 7.50
CA GLU A 72 15.76 29.73 8.68
C GLU A 72 14.29 29.35 8.47
N ILE A 73 13.46 30.27 7.93
CA ILE A 73 12.04 30.01 7.64
C ILE A 73 11.87 28.92 6.55
N GLY A 74 12.69 28.96 5.51
CA GLY A 74 12.69 27.99 4.42
C GLY A 74 13.05 26.59 4.92
N VAL A 75 14.10 26.48 5.74
CA VAL A 75 14.49 25.22 6.37
C VAL A 75 13.38 24.72 7.29
N PHE A 76 12.78 25.58 8.10
CA PHE A 76 11.65 25.23 8.97
C PHE A 76 10.45 24.68 8.19
N LEU A 77 10.05 25.34 7.10
CA LEU A 77 8.95 24.90 6.24
C LEU A 77 9.21 23.52 5.62
N VAL A 78 10.44 23.29 5.13
CA VAL A 78 10.84 22.00 4.57
C VAL A 78 10.84 20.92 5.65
N SER A 79 11.37 21.20 6.84
CA SER A 79 11.33 20.26 7.97
C SER A 79 9.90 19.89 8.36
N MET A 80 9.00 20.87 8.45
CA MET A 80 7.58 20.63 8.73
C MET A 80 6.93 19.75 7.66
N LYS A 81 7.26 19.96 6.37
CA LYS A 81 6.76 19.13 5.27
C LYS A 81 7.23 17.68 5.37
N ILE A 82 8.48 17.45 5.78
CA ILE A 82 9.01 16.10 6.01
C ILE A 82 8.22 15.39 7.12
N VAL A 83 8.00 16.05 8.26
CA VAL A 83 7.20 15.50 9.37
C VAL A 83 5.79 15.16 8.89
N TRP A 84 5.17 16.06 8.11
CA TRP A 84 3.83 15.83 7.57
C TRP A 84 3.78 14.64 6.62
N MET A 85 4.78 14.47 5.74
CA MET A 85 4.89 13.32 4.83
C MET A 85 5.03 12.01 5.62
N ILE A 86 5.85 11.99 6.67
CA ILE A 86 6.04 10.81 7.53
C ILE A 86 4.73 10.43 8.21
N HIS A 87 4.00 11.41 8.76
CA HIS A 87 2.72 11.18 9.40
C HIS A 87 1.68 10.64 8.41
N ALA A 88 1.59 11.23 7.22
CA ALA A 88 0.65 10.79 6.18
C ALA A 88 0.91 9.34 5.73
N ASN A 89 2.18 8.90 5.71
CA ASN A 89 2.57 7.53 5.35
C ASN A 89 2.30 6.46 6.44
N GLN A 90 1.94 6.83 7.68
CA GLN A 90 1.76 5.85 8.78
C GLN A 90 0.65 4.83 8.51
N LYS A 91 -0.45 5.24 7.87
CA LYS A 91 -1.60 4.36 7.59
C LYS A 91 -1.24 3.26 6.59
N PHE A 92 -0.44 3.59 5.58
CA PHE A 92 0.04 2.63 4.59
C PHE A 92 0.99 1.60 5.24
N ASN A 93 1.92 2.06 6.08
CA ASN A 93 2.84 1.17 6.78
C ASN A 93 2.11 0.19 7.71
N HIS A 94 1.07 0.65 8.42
CA HIS A 94 0.26 -0.23 9.25
C HIS A 94 -0.49 -1.29 8.42
N PHE A 95 -0.97 -0.93 7.24
CA PHE A 95 -1.60 -1.89 6.33
C PHE A 95 -0.60 -2.92 5.79
N VAL A 96 0.56 -2.47 5.32
CA VAL A 96 1.63 -3.37 4.86
C VAL A 96 2.04 -4.35 5.95
N PHE A 97 2.14 -3.88 7.20
CA PHE A 97 2.40 -4.73 8.36
C PHE A 97 1.32 -5.81 8.54
N TRP A 98 0.04 -5.45 8.47
CA TRP A 98 -1.07 -6.41 8.57
C TRP A 98 -1.06 -7.46 7.45
N VAL A 99 -0.77 -7.04 6.21
CA VAL A 99 -0.65 -7.96 5.08
C VAL A 99 0.50 -8.93 5.32
N LEU A 100 1.67 -8.44 5.74
CA LEU A 100 2.84 -9.29 5.99
C LEU A 100 2.56 -10.31 7.10
N ASN A 101 1.92 -9.90 8.20
CA ASN A 101 1.52 -10.78 9.30
C ASN A 101 0.54 -11.89 8.83
N SER A 102 -0.41 -11.53 7.97
CA SER A 102 -1.33 -12.53 7.39
C SER A 102 -0.63 -13.54 6.47
N LEU A 103 0.38 -13.07 5.72
CA LEU A 103 1.19 -13.90 4.85
C LEU A 103 2.09 -14.83 5.67
N GLU A 104 2.72 -14.33 6.72
CA GLU A 104 3.53 -15.09 7.66
C GLU A 104 2.71 -16.25 8.27
N PHE A 105 1.50 -15.96 8.76
CA PHE A 105 0.61 -16.98 9.32
C PHE A 105 0.24 -18.08 8.30
N ARG A 106 -0.12 -17.68 7.07
CA ARG A 106 -0.43 -18.63 5.99
C ARG A 106 0.79 -19.47 5.61
N MET A 107 1.95 -18.85 5.48
CA MET A 107 3.19 -19.54 5.14
C MET A 107 3.56 -20.56 6.22
N ASN A 108 3.46 -20.18 7.49
CA ASN A 108 3.72 -21.08 8.62
C ASN A 108 2.74 -22.28 8.66
N THR A 109 1.47 -22.05 8.32
CA THR A 109 0.48 -23.13 8.23
C THR A 109 0.81 -24.09 7.09
N ASN A 110 1.20 -23.56 5.93
CA ASN A 110 1.64 -24.38 4.80
C ASN A 110 2.87 -25.22 5.15
N THR A 111 3.86 -24.65 5.85
CA THR A 111 5.05 -25.40 6.31
C THR A 111 4.64 -26.59 7.19
N ARG A 112 3.73 -26.39 8.15
CA ARG A 112 3.22 -27.49 9.00
C ARG A 112 2.50 -28.57 8.20
N LEU A 113 1.68 -28.18 7.22
CA LEU A 113 0.99 -29.13 6.34
C LEU A 113 1.98 -29.96 5.53
N LEU A 114 3.07 -29.35 5.05
CA LEU A 114 4.13 -30.06 4.33
C LEU A 114 4.87 -31.06 5.23
N GLU A 115 5.21 -30.69 6.46
CA GLU A 115 5.84 -31.60 7.43
C GLU A 115 4.93 -32.79 7.78
N ASP A 116 3.63 -32.57 7.93
CA ASP A 116 2.67 -33.63 8.21
C ASP A 116 2.47 -34.58 7.02
N LEU A 117 2.52 -34.04 5.80
CA LEU A 117 2.51 -34.84 4.57
C LEU A 117 3.79 -35.69 4.45
N GLU A 118 4.95 -35.11 4.71
CA GLU A 118 6.24 -35.81 4.72
C GLU A 118 6.21 -37.00 5.67
N LYS A 119 5.77 -36.80 6.92
CA LYS A 119 5.62 -37.89 7.91
C LYS A 119 4.67 -39.00 7.46
N LYS A 120 3.55 -38.65 6.82
CA LYS A 120 2.59 -39.64 6.32
C LYS A 120 3.16 -40.44 5.15
N VAL A 121 3.91 -39.80 4.26
CA VAL A 121 4.60 -40.49 3.15
C VAL A 121 5.67 -41.45 3.69
N ASP A 122 6.47 -41.02 4.67
CA ASP A 122 7.48 -41.86 5.31
C ASP A 122 6.86 -43.10 5.99
N LEU A 123 5.71 -42.94 6.65
CA LEU A 123 4.98 -44.06 7.26
C LEU A 123 4.42 -45.05 6.23
N LEU A 124 4.13 -44.61 5.00
CA LEU A 124 3.63 -45.48 3.92
C LEU A 124 4.75 -46.17 3.14
N GLN A 125 5.98 -45.64 3.21
CA GLN A 125 7.17 -46.27 2.62
C GLN A 125 7.83 -47.32 3.51
N LYS A 126 7.36 -47.45 4.76
CA LYS A 126 7.89 -48.39 5.77
C LYS A 126 6.98 -49.60 5.95
#